data_AF-G0QWV7-F1
#
_entry.id   AF-G0QWV7-F1
#
_cell.length_a   1.000
_cell.length_b   1.000
_cell.length_c   1.000
_cell.angle_alpha   90.00
_cell.angle_beta   90.00
_cell.angle_gamma   90.00
#
_symmetry.space_group_name_H-M   'P 1'
#
loop_
_entity.id
_entity.type
_entity.pdbx_description
1 polymer ?
#
loop_
_entity_poly.entity_id
_entity_poly.type
_entity_poly.pdbx_seq_one_letter_code
_entity_poly.pdbx_strand_id
1 'polypeptide(L)'
;MTRIDHPEVSNQLYANYAIGKDTAAMKAVVGEEALSDEDHLYLEFLKKFESQYIAQGHYETRSIFQSLDKAWDLLRIFPPDSLKKIKQSTKDEFYAKRADDDNK
;
A
#
# COMPACT_ATOMS: atom_id res chain seq x y z
N MET A 1 8.49 -11.07 18.42
CA MET A 1 7.58 -11.59 17.37
C MET A 1 6.58 -10.49 17.05
N THR A 2 6.27 -10.29 15.77
CA THR A 2 5.38 -9.21 15.27
C THR A 2 3.97 -9.75 15.01
N ARG A 3 3.05 -8.94 14.46
CA ARG A 3 1.69 -9.36 14.09
C ARG A 3 1.71 -10.41 12.96
N ILE A 4 0.68 -11.26 12.90
CA ILE A 4 0.59 -12.42 11.98
C ILE A 4 0.64 -12.06 10.49
N ASP A 5 0.15 -10.87 10.14
CA ASP A 5 0.06 -10.34 8.78
C ASP A 5 1.35 -9.66 8.29
N HIS A 6 2.29 -9.36 9.19
CA HIS A 6 3.51 -8.64 8.88
C HIS A 6 4.30 -9.19 7.66
N PRO A 7 4.60 -10.50 7.56
CA PRO A 7 5.33 -11.01 6.39
C PRO A 7 4.55 -10.87 5.09
N GLU A 8 3.22 -11.03 5.12
CA GLU A 8 2.37 -10.95 3.92
C GLU A 8 2.24 -9.50 3.44
N VAL A 9 1.98 -8.57 4.37
CA VAL A 9 1.88 -7.13 4.11
C VAL A 9 3.20 -6.59 3.57
N SER A 10 4.33 -6.97 4.19
CA SER A 10 5.66 -6.55 3.72
C SER A 10 5.94 -7.00 2.29
N ASN A 11 5.61 -8.26 1.96
CA ASN A 11 5.81 -8.80 0.62
C ASN A 11 4.93 -8.10 -0.43
N GLN A 12 3.66 -7.81 -0.09
CA GLN A 12 2.76 -7.09 -0.99
C GLN A 12 3.18 -5.64 -1.20
N LEU A 13 3.58 -4.93 -0.14
CA LEU A 13 4.09 -3.55 -0.25
C LEU A 13 5.32 -3.50 -1.15
N TYR A 14 6.26 -4.44 -0.99
CA TYR A 14 7.45 -4.50 -1.81
C TYR A 14 7.11 -4.73 -3.29
N ALA A 15 6.19 -5.65 -3.58
CA ALA A 15 5.74 -5.92 -4.94
C ALA A 15 5.09 -4.67 -5.57
N ASN A 16 4.18 -4.01 -4.85
CA ASN A 16 3.51 -2.80 -5.35
C ASN A 16 4.49 -1.64 -5.56
N TYR A 17 5.52 -1.52 -4.71
CA TYR A 17 6.54 -0.49 -4.83
C TYR A 17 7.43 -0.72 -6.05
N ALA A 18 7.85 -1.97 -6.30
CA ALA A 18 8.62 -2.32 -7.49
C ALA A 18 7.84 -1.98 -8.78
N ILE A 19 6.57 -2.43 -8.86
CA ILE A 19 5.69 -2.13 -10.00
C ILE A 19 5.51 -0.61 -10.14
N GLY A 20 5.21 0.11 -9.05
CA GLY A 20 5.02 1.56 -9.10
C GLY A 20 6.26 2.32 -9.56
N LYS A 21 7.47 1.86 -9.22
CA LYS A 21 8.72 2.44 -9.74
C LYS A 21 8.88 2.20 -11.24
N ASP A 22 8.58 0.99 -11.72
CA ASP A 22 8.62 0.66 -13.14
C ASP A 22 7.57 1.48 -13.92
N THR A 23 6.36 1.61 -13.39
CA THR A 23 5.29 2.46 -13.96
C THR A 23 5.69 3.94 -13.96
N ALA A 24 6.37 4.44 -12.93
CA ALA A 24 6.86 5.82 -12.90
C ALA A 24 7.94 6.07 -13.96
N ALA A 25 8.84 5.10 -14.18
CA ALA A 25 9.80 5.16 -15.27
C ALA A 25 9.09 5.10 -16.63
N MET A 26 8.09 4.23 -16.78
CA MET A 26 7.27 4.14 -17.99
C MET A 26 6.56 5.47 -18.28
N LYS A 27 5.91 6.08 -17.28
CA LYS A 27 5.28 7.41 -17.39
C LYS A 27 6.24 8.47 -17.94
N ALA A 28 7.49 8.47 -17.50
CA ALA A 28 8.50 9.44 -17.95
C ALA A 28 8.91 9.23 -19.43
N VAL A 29 8.73 8.03 -19.97
CA VAL A 29 9.11 7.67 -21.36
C VAL A 29 7.94 7.81 -22.32
N VAL A 30 6.77 7.25 -21.99
CA VAL A 30 5.60 7.19 -22.90
C VAL A 30 4.58 8.31 -22.68
N GLY A 31 4.65 9.02 -21.55
CA GLY A 31 3.70 10.05 -21.16
C GLY A 31 2.54 9.52 -20.32
N GLU A 32 1.81 10.43 -19.68
CA GLU A 32 0.71 10.09 -18.75
C GLU A 32 -0.52 9.50 -19.46
N GLU A 33 -0.75 9.90 -20.72
CA GLU A 33 -1.93 9.50 -21.50
C GLU A 33 -1.92 8.04 -21.96
N ALA A 34 -0.77 7.36 -21.89
CA ALA A 34 -0.61 5.97 -22.29
C ALA A 34 -0.74 4.97 -21.12
N LEU A 35 -0.99 5.47 -19.91
CA LEU A 35 -1.09 4.64 -18.70
C LEU A 35 -2.49 4.05 -18.54
N SER A 36 -2.56 2.85 -17.98
CA SER A 36 -3.83 2.22 -17.61
C SER A 36 -4.37 2.77 -16.28
N ASP A 37 -5.65 2.55 -15.99
CA ASP A 37 -6.23 2.91 -14.69
C ASP A 37 -5.50 2.20 -13.53
N GLU A 38 -4.99 0.99 -13.75
CA GLU A 38 -4.20 0.26 -12.75
C GLU A 38 -2.83 0.92 -12.52
N ASP A 39 -2.18 1.40 -13.58
CA ASP A 39 -0.92 2.15 -13.49
C ASP A 39 -1.09 3.45 -12.68
N HIS A 40 -2.21 4.15 -12.86
CA HIS A 40 -2.53 5.33 -12.06
C HIS A 40 -2.63 5.00 -10.57
N LEU A 41 -3.23 3.86 -10.21
CA LEU A 41 -3.27 3.39 -8.81
C LEU A 41 -1.87 3.10 -8.26
N TYR A 42 -0.99 2.47 -9.05
CA TYR A 42 0.40 2.23 -8.62
C TYR A 42 1.19 3.53 -8.44
N LEU A 43 0.98 4.52 -9.29
CA LEU A 43 1.61 5.84 -9.14
C LEU A 43 1.11 6.60 -7.91
N GLU A 44 -0.20 6.54 -7.65
CA GLU A 44 -0.79 7.12 -6.44
C GLU A 44 -0.24 6.44 -5.19
N PHE A 45 -0.22 5.09 -5.19
CA PHE A 45 0.38 4.30 -4.13
C PHE A 45 1.84 4.68 -3.90
N LEU A 46 2.65 4.78 -4.95
CA LEU A 46 4.07 5.13 -4.83
C LEU A 46 4.25 6.48 -4.13
N LYS A 47 3.49 7.50 -4.56
CA LYS A 47 3.54 8.84 -3.99
C LYS A 47 3.11 8.85 -2.51
N LYS A 48 2.02 8.17 -2.17
CA LYS A 48 1.54 8.07 -0.77
C LYS A 48 2.48 7.25 0.09
N PHE A 49 3.08 6.19 -0.45
CA PHE A 49 4.06 5.37 0.25
C PHE A 49 5.30 6.18 0.62
N GLU A 50 5.90 6.92 -0.32
CA GLU A 50 7.08 7.74 -0.04
C GLU A 50 6.77 8.88 0.96
N SER A 51 5.63 9.55 0.79
CA SER A 51 5.28 10.73 1.60
C SER A 51 4.64 10.43 2.97
N GLN A 52 3.98 9.28 3.14
CA GLN A 52 3.27 8.96 4.38
C GLN A 52 3.87 7.75 5.12
N TYR A 53 4.42 6.79 4.39
CA TYR A 53 5.01 5.58 4.98
C TYR A 53 6.49 5.77 5.31
N ILE A 54 7.30 6.15 4.30
CA ILE A 54 8.75 6.31 4.44
C ILE A 54 9.08 7.62 5.16
N ALA A 55 8.48 8.72 4.75
CA ALA A 55 8.69 10.01 5.42
C ALA A 55 8.09 9.96 6.83
N GLN A 56 8.98 9.91 7.82
CA GLN A 56 8.65 10.02 9.24
C GLN A 56 9.28 11.30 9.77
N GLY A 57 8.55 12.02 10.62
CA GLY A 57 9.08 13.22 11.25
C GLY A 57 10.29 12.90 12.11
N HIS A 58 11.23 13.85 12.26
CA HIS A 58 12.44 13.66 13.07
C HIS A 58 12.15 13.25 14.53
N TYR A 59 10.98 13.63 15.05
CA TYR A 59 10.51 13.31 16.40
C TYR A 59 9.37 12.28 16.40
N GLU A 60 9.04 11.67 15.26
CA GLU A 60 7.98 10.69 15.15
C GLU A 60 8.53 9.29 15.44
N THR A 61 8.16 8.71 16.58
CA THR A 61 8.45 7.32 16.90
C THR A 61 7.23 6.45 16.58
N ARG A 62 7.29 5.68 15.49
CA ARG A 62 6.23 4.72 15.15
C ARG A 62 6.53 3.34 15.72
N SER A 63 5.52 2.73 16.34
CA SER A 63 5.59 1.32 16.68
C SER A 63 5.41 0.45 15.44
N ILE A 64 5.85 -0.82 15.51
CA ILE A 64 5.66 -1.77 14.41
C ILE A 64 4.17 -1.94 14.05
N PHE A 65 3.27 -1.88 15.03
CA PHE A 65 1.83 -1.99 14.81
C PHE A 65 1.26 -0.77 14.08
N GLN A 66 1.66 0.44 14.47
CA GLN A 66 1.26 1.66 13.77
C GLN A 66 1.76 1.68 12.32
N SER A 67 2.98 1.19 12.08
CA SER A 67 3.49 1.03 10.71
C SER A 67 2.65 0.02 9.93
N LEU A 68 2.29 -1.12 10.52
CA LEU A 68 1.43 -2.10 9.86
C LEU A 68 0.02 -1.55 9.55
N ASP A 69 -0.54 -0.73 10.43
CA ASP A 69 -1.85 -0.11 10.17
C ASP A 69 -1.76 0.91 9.02
N LYS A 70 -0.71 1.75 8.99
CA LYS A 70 -0.43 2.64 7.85
C LYS A 70 -0.18 1.87 6.55
N ALA A 71 0.46 0.70 6.63
CA ALA A 71 0.67 -0.17 5.47
C ALA A 71 -0.68 -0.63 4.88
N TRP A 72 -1.61 -1.05 5.73
CA TRP A 72 -2.95 -1.44 5.29
C TRP A 72 -3.74 -0.27 4.68
N ASP A 73 -3.63 0.93 5.25
CA ASP A 73 -4.24 2.13 4.67
C ASP A 73 -3.76 2.39 3.23
N LEU A 74 -2.48 2.12 2.94
CA LEU A 74 -1.92 2.23 1.59
C LEU A 74 -2.35 1.09 0.67
N LEU A 75 -2.45 -0.13 1.18
CA LEU A 75 -2.90 -1.29 0.40
C LEU A 75 -4.37 -1.18 -0.01
N ARG A 76 -5.20 -0.41 0.72
CA ARG A 76 -6.60 -0.14 0.39
C ARG A 76 -6.82 0.77 -0.82
N ILE A 77 -5.77 1.42 -1.33
CA ILE A 77 -5.82 2.12 -2.62
C ILE A 77 -6.16 1.13 -3.75
N PHE A 78 -5.70 -0.11 -3.61
CA PHE A 78 -5.97 -1.17 -4.57
C PHE A 78 -7.26 -1.92 -4.21
N PRO A 79 -8.01 -2.39 -5.21
CA PRO A 79 -9.12 -3.31 -4.98
C PRO A 79 -8.59 -4.62 -4.37
N PRO A 80 -9.41 -5.33 -3.59
CA PRO A 80 -8.98 -6.52 -2.85
C PRO A 80 -8.48 -7.64 -3.79
N ASP A 81 -9.00 -7.70 -5.02
CA ASP A 81 -8.61 -8.65 -6.06
C ASP A 81 -7.16 -8.44 -6.56
N SER A 82 -6.64 -7.21 -6.53
CA SER A 82 -5.27 -6.90 -6.95
C SER A 82 -4.21 -7.33 -5.93
N LEU A 83 -4.59 -7.56 -4.68
CA LEU A 83 -3.68 -7.93 -3.58
C LEU A 83 -3.32 -9.44 -3.60
N LYS A 84 -2.59 -9.90 -4.61
CA LYS A 84 -2.36 -11.35 -4.84
C LYS A 84 -1.43 -12.04 -3.85
N LYS A 85 -0.64 -11.30 -3.06
CA LYS A 85 0.36 -11.88 -2.11
C LYS A 85 -0.18 -12.05 -0.69
N ILE A 86 -1.37 -11.56 -0.40
CA ILE A 86 -1.99 -11.65 0.93
C ILE A 86 -3.07 -12.73 0.90
N LYS A 87 -3.09 -13.62 1.89
CA LYS A 87 -4.12 -14.66 2.02
C LYS A 87 -5.48 -14.02 2.26
N GLN A 88 -6.54 -14.69 1.78
CA GLN A 88 -7.91 -14.22 1.95
C GLN A 88 -8.29 -14.08 3.42
N SER A 89 -7.89 -15.03 4.28
CA SER A 89 -8.08 -14.96 5.73
C SER A 89 -7.54 -13.66 6.36
N THR A 90 -6.37 -13.19 5.89
CA THR A 90 -5.72 -11.98 6.38
C THR A 90 -6.42 -10.73 5.81
N LYS A 91 -6.88 -10.78 4.55
CA LYS A 91 -7.68 -9.69 3.98
C LYS A 91 -9.00 -9.52 4.72
N ASP A 92 -9.71 -10.60 4.99
CA ASP A 92 -11.02 -10.52 5.65
C ASP A 92 -10.91 -9.89 7.04
N GLU A 93 -9.83 -10.17 7.77
CA GLU A 93 -9.62 -9.65 9.13
C GLU A 93 -9.16 -8.18 9.19
N PHE A 94 -8.34 -7.73 8.22
CA PHE A 94 -7.67 -6.42 8.28
C PHE A 94 -8.11 -5.42 7.20
N TYR A 95 -8.59 -5.88 6.04
CA TYR A 95 -9.04 -5.02 4.96
C TYR A 95 -10.36 -4.30 5.31
N ALA A 96 -11.34 -5.03 5.86
CA ALA A 96 -12.68 -4.51 6.18
C ALA A 96 -12.74 -3.59 7.42
N LYS A 97 -11.73 -3.67 8.31
CA LYS A 97 -11.77 -3.11 9.67
C LYS A 97 -11.92 -1.58 9.81
N ARG A 98 -11.80 -0.79 8.74
CA ARG A 98 -11.92 0.67 8.80
C ARG A 98 -13.18 1.23 8.12
N ALA A 99 -13.94 0.41 7.39
CA ALA A 99 -15.23 0.84 6.87
C ALA A 99 -16.22 1.17 8.02
N ASP A 100 -16.05 0.54 9.19
CA ASP A 100 -16.91 0.75 10.36
C ASP A 100 -16.51 1.93 11.26
N ASP A 101 -15.25 2.41 11.23
CA ASP A 101 -14.78 3.50 12.11
C ASP A 101 -14.94 4.90 11.49
N ASP A 102 -15.03 5.03 10.16
CA ASP A 102 -15.32 6.31 9.48
C ASP A 102 -16.84 6.64 9.44
N ASN A 103 -17.71 5.76 9.96
CA ASN A 103 -19.16 5.95 10.04
C ASN A 103 -19.67 6.15 11.49
N LYS A 104 -18.87 6.76 12.37
CA LYS A 104 -19.28 7.09 13.74
C LYS A 104 -18.97 8.53 14.14
#